data_AF-A0A4U8Z533-F1
#
_entry.id   AF-A0A4U8Z533-F1
#
_cell.length_a   1.000
_cell.length_b   1.000
_cell.length_c   1.000
_cell.angle_alpha   90.00
_cell.angle_beta   90.00
_cell.angle_gamma   90.00
#
_symmetry.space_group_name_H-M   'P 1'
#
loop_
_entity.id
_entity.type
_entity.pdbx_description
1 polymer ?
#
loop_
_entity_poly.entity_id
_entity_poly.type
_entity_poly.pdbx_seq_one_letter_code
_entity_poly.pdbx_strand_id
1 'polypeptide(L)' 'MSTRFQIASIIYMMVNAVVFGIGIVTVLLAPGLANHAFQLIPALVIASFIVSAPLAWFIAPRLRARYMRQHSA' A
#
# COMPACT_ATOMS: atom_id res chain seq x y z
N MET A 1 -11.30 -3.04 21.04
CA MET A 1 -10.52 -2.45 19.92
C MET A 1 -9.35 -3.37 19.61
N SER A 2 -9.40 -4.14 18.52
CA SER A 2 -8.36 -5.14 18.22
C SER A 2 -7.09 -4.42 17.74
N THR A 3 -6.02 -4.45 18.53
CA THR A 3 -4.68 -3.87 18.22
C THR A 3 -4.18 -4.25 16.81
N ARG A 4 -4.62 -5.41 16.34
CA ARG A 4 -4.51 -5.97 14.99
C ARG A 4 -4.94 -5.01 13.88
N PHE A 5 -6.10 -4.37 14.05
CA PHE A 5 -6.68 -3.44 13.09
C PHE A 5 -5.92 -2.11 13.07
N GLN A 6 -5.42 -1.69 14.24
CA GLN A 6 -4.63 -0.48 14.41
C GLN A 6 -3.26 -0.58 13.73
N ILE A 7 -2.58 -1.72 13.88
CA ILE A 7 -1.31 -1.98 13.19
C ILE A 7 -1.54 -2.07 11.67
N ALA A 8 -2.60 -2.75 11.24
CA ALA A 8 -2.93 -2.86 9.82
C ALA A 8 -3.27 -1.49 9.20
N SER A 9 -3.97 -0.60 9.91
CA SER A 9 -4.32 0.74 9.41
C SER A 9 -3.10 1.65 9.26
N ILE A 10 -2.15 1.58 10.19
CA ILE A 10 -0.90 2.36 10.11
C ILE A 10 -0.05 1.88 8.92
N ILE A 11 0.09 0.56 8.76
CA ILE A 11 0.85 -0.02 7.64
C ILE A 11 0.17 0.29 6.31
N TYR A 12 -1.17 0.21 6.26
CA TYR A 12 -1.94 0.55 5.06
C TYR A 12 -1.65 1.97 4.58
N MET A 13 -1.61 2.95 5.49
CA MET A 13 -1.33 4.34 5.14
C MET A 13 0.08 4.52 4.55
N MET A 14 1.09 3.86 5.12
CA MET A 14 2.46 3.88 4.61
C MET A 14 2.59 3.20 3.24
N VAL A 15 1.98 2.02 3.09
CA VAL A 15 2.02 1.25 1.83
C VAL A 15 1.30 2.00 0.71
N ASN A 16 0.14 2.60 1.00
CA ASN A 16 -0.60 3.39 0.02
C ASN A 16 0.20 4.59 -0.49
N ALA A 17 0.89 5.29 0.40
CA ALA A 17 1.77 6.40 0.02
C ALA A 17 2.95 5.94 -0.87
N VAL A 18 3.58 4.80 -0.56
CA VAL A 18 4.71 4.26 -1.34
C VAL A 18 4.24 3.77 -2.72
N VAL A 19 3.14 3.02 -2.79
CA VAL A 19 2.57 2.53 -4.06
C VAL A 19 2.16 3.70 -4.96
N PHE A 20 1.50 4.71 -4.39
CA PHE A 20 1.16 5.94 -5.10
C PHE A 20 2.41 6.68 -5.61
N GLY A 21 3.43 6.82 -4.77
CA GLY A 21 4.70 7.47 -5.13
C GLY A 21 5.41 6.77 -6.29
N ILE A 22 5.50 5.44 -6.26
CA ILE A 22 6.09 4.66 -7.37
C ILE A 22 5.25 4.83 -8.65
N GLY A 23 3.93 4.78 -8.51
CA GLY A 23 3.01 4.95 -9.62
C GLY A 23 3.13 6.32 -10.29
N ILE A 24 3.11 7.40 -9.51
CA ILE A 24 3.19 8.77 -10.07
C ILE A 24 4.56 9.04 -10.71
N VAL A 25 5.65 8.54 -10.11
CA VAL A 25 7.00 8.63 -10.68
C VAL A 25 7.05 7.90 -12.02
N THR A 26 6.44 6.71 -12.13
CA THR A 26 6.36 5.94 -13.38
C THR A 26 5.57 6.68 -14.46
N VAL A 27 4.46 7.31 -14.10
CA VAL A 27 3.63 8.10 -15.04
C VAL A 27 4.35 9.34 -15.53
N LEU A 28 5.04 10.05 -14.64
CA LEU A 28 5.77 11.26 -14.99
C LEU A 28 7.03 10.95 -15.83
N LEU A 29 7.68 9.80 -15.60
CA LEU A 29 8.80 9.32 -16.41
C LEU A 29 8.40 8.88 -17.82
N ALA A 30 7.14 8.49 -18.03
CA ALA A 30 6.63 8.04 -19.31
C ALA A 30 6.01 9.23 -20.10
N PRO A 31 6.71 9.82 -21.09
CA PRO A 31 6.21 11.01 -21.81
C PRO A 31 4.90 10.78 -22.57
N GLY A 32 4.58 9.53 -22.93
CA GLY A 32 3.28 9.16 -23.53
C GLY A 32 2.11 9.19 -22.55
N LEU A 33 2.37 9.03 -21.24
CA LEU A 33 1.38 9.11 -20.18
C LEU A 33 1.21 10.54 -19.64
N ALA A 34 2.24 11.39 -19.77
CA ALA A 34 2.19 12.79 -19.33
C ALA A 34 1.06 13.59 -19.99
N ASN A 35 0.76 13.32 -21.27
CA ASN A 35 -0.35 13.95 -21.99
C ASN A 35 -1.74 13.59 -21.42
N HIS A 36 -1.86 12.44 -20.74
CA HIS A 36 -3.09 11.99 -20.10
C HIS A 36 -2.97 12.03 -18.57
N ALA A 37 -1.95 12.71 -18.03
CA ALA A 37 -1.68 12.74 -16.59
C ALA A 37 -2.91 13.21 -15.79
N PHE A 38 -3.68 14.15 -16.34
CA PHE A 38 -4.90 14.66 -15.71
C PHE A 38 -5.97 13.59 -15.47
N GLN A 39 -6.05 12.56 -16.32
CA GLN A 39 -6.96 11.40 -16.15
C GLN A 39 -6.29 10.23 -15.44
N LEU A 40 -4.98 10.03 -15.65
CA LEU A 40 -4.22 8.93 -15.07
C LEU A 40 -3.96 9.11 -13.59
N ILE A 41 -3.73 10.33 -13.09
CA ILE A 41 -3.46 10.57 -11.68
C ILE A 41 -4.62 10.11 -10.78
N PRO A 42 -5.89 10.49 -11.02
CA PRO A 42 -7.03 9.97 -10.25
C PRO A 42 -7.19 8.44 -10.37
N ALA A 43 -7.01 7.89 -11.58
CA ALA A 43 -7.07 6.45 -11.80
C ALA A 43 -5.98 5.70 -11.00
N LEU A 44 -4.79 6.28 -10.90
CA LEU A 44 -3.68 5.76 -10.11
C LEU A 44 -3.93 5.82 -8.61
N VAL A 45 -4.59 6.87 -8.12
CA VAL A 45 -5.01 6.94 -6.71
C VAL A 45 -5.97 5.79 -6.42
N ILE A 46 -6.99 5.59 -7.26
CA ILE A 46 -7.96 4.51 -7.10
C ILE A 46 -7.26 3.14 -7.18
N ALA A 47 -6.38 2.94 -8.15
CA ALA A 47 -5.60 1.71 -8.29
C ALA A 47 -4.69 1.46 -7.07
N SER A 48 -4.03 2.50 -6.54
CA SER A 48 -3.16 2.40 -5.36
C SER A 48 -3.95 2.04 -4.11
N PHE A 49 -5.16 2.58 -3.96
CA PHE A 49 -6.09 2.22 -2.89
C PHE A 49 -6.52 0.75 -2.98
N ILE A 50 -6.86 0.28 -4.19
CA ILE A 50 -7.26 -1.11 -4.46
C ILE A 50 -6.10 -2.08 -4.25
N VAL A 51 -4.88 -1.73 -4.65
CA VAL A 51 -3.68 -2.58 -4.49
C VAL A 51 -3.17 -2.58 -3.05
N SER A 52 -3.31 -1.47 -2.33
CA SER A 52 -2.85 -1.36 -0.94
C SER A 52 -3.67 -2.21 0.03
N ALA A 53 -4.96 -2.41 -0.23
CA ALA A 53 -5.81 -3.25 0.62
C ALA A 53 -5.37 -4.73 0.68
N PRO A 54 -5.17 -5.44 -0.46
CA PRO A 54 -4.65 -6.79 -0.47
C PRO A 54 -3.18 -6.84 -0.04
N LEU A 55 -2.35 -5.82 -0.32
CA LEU A 55 -0.98 -5.77 0.19
C LEU A 55 -0.94 -5.73 1.73
N ALA A 56 -1.74 -4.85 2.34
CA ALA A 56 -1.85 -4.76 3.79
C ALA A 56 -2.41 -6.05 4.39
N TRP A 57 -3.38 -6.68 3.73
CA TRP A 57 -3.93 -7.97 4.16
C TRP A 57 -2.94 -9.13 4.00
N PHE A 58 -2.03 -9.09 3.02
CA PHE A 58 -0.94 -10.06 2.86
C PHE A 58 0.19 -9.89 3.87
N ILE A 59 0.47 -8.64 4.28
CA ILE A 59 1.52 -8.31 5.26
C ILE A 59 1.07 -8.61 6.70
N ALA A 60 -0.20 -8.39 7.03
CA ALA A 60 -0.78 -8.66 8.35
C ALA A 60 -0.55 -10.09 8.91
N PRO A 61 -0.75 -11.19 8.15
CA PRO A 61 -0.49 -12.54 8.67
C PRO A 61 1.00 -12.82 8.87
N ARG A 62 1.89 -12.22 8.07
CA ARG A 62 3.35 -12.42 8.20
C ARG A 62 3.91 -11.81 9.49
N LEU A 63 3.34 -10.71 9.98
CA LEU A 63 3.69 -10.13 11.28
C LEU A 63 3.21 -10.98 12.45
N ARG A 64 2.03 -11.61 12.34
CA ARG A 64 1.48 -12.50 13.36
C ARG A 64 2.31 -13.78 13.55
N ALA A 65 2.83 -14.35 12.48
CA ALA A 65 3.68 -15.54 12.54
C ALA A 65 5.01 -15.30 13.29
N ARG A 66 5.53 -14.07 13.29
CA ARG A 66 6.76 -13.72 14.01
C ARG A 66 6.55 -13.54 15.51
N TYR A 67 5.40 -13.02 15.94
CA TYR A 67 5.16 -12.72 17.36
C TYR A 67 4.92 -13.97 18.22
N MET A 68 4.33 -15.05 17.65
CA MET A 68 4.11 -16.29 18.40
C MET A 68 5.41 -17.07 18.72
N ARG A 69 6.53 -16.77 18.05
CA ARG A 69 7.83 -17.40 18.38
C ARG A 69 8.57 -16.72 19.54
N GLN A 70 8.21 -15.49 19.91
CA GLN A 70 8.96 -14.73 20.93
C GLN A 70 8.41 -14.88 22.36
N HIS A 71 7.24 -15.49 22.56
CA HIS A 71 6.64 -15.70 23.88
C HIS A 71 6.69 -17.17 24.35
N SER A 72 7.64 -17.96 23.85
CA SER A 72 7.80 -19.38 24.22
C SER A 72 9.26 -19.78 24.43
N ALA A 73 10.09 -18.84 24.90
CA ALA A 73 11.46 -19.12 25.36
C ALA A 73 11.59 -18.65 26.81
#